data_AF-A0A833MYG7-F1
#
_entry.id   AF-A0A833MYG7-F1
#
_cell.length_a   1.000
_cell.length_b   1.000
_cell.length_c   1.000
_cell.angle_alpha   90.00
_cell.angle_beta   90.00
_cell.angle_gamma   90.00
#
_symmetry.space_group_name_H-M   'P 1'
#
loop_
_entity.id
_entity.type
_entity.pdbx_description
1 polymer ?
#
loop_
_entity_poly.entity_id
_entity_poly.type
_entity_poly.pdbx_seq_one_letter_code
_entity_poly.pdbx_strand_id
1 'polypeptide(L)'
;MSNQQHQGLPVAGYKPQSDEKVALVNENKELEERILRQMDRLAALPAGTVDPRWFSIGRTAIENGFMALNRSIFQPGRASLPEDLPAHRAHDDLGRVA
;
A
#
# COMPACT_ATOMS: atom_id res chain seq x y z
N MET A 1 7.72 25.70 -4.80
CA MET A 1 7.53 24.33 -4.27
C MET A 1 8.38 23.40 -5.11
N SER A 2 9.16 22.52 -4.49
CA SER A 2 10.09 21.60 -5.16
C SER A 2 9.29 20.45 -5.78
N ASN A 3 9.30 20.31 -7.09
CA ASN A 3 8.58 19.26 -7.80
C ASN A 3 9.47 18.02 -8.03
N GLN A 4 10.32 17.67 -7.05
CA GLN A 4 11.18 16.51 -7.17
C GLN A 4 10.35 15.22 -7.04
N GLN A 5 10.71 14.23 -7.86
CA GLN A 5 10.08 12.91 -7.85
C GLN A 5 11.11 11.87 -7.41
N HIS A 6 10.72 11.03 -6.46
CA HIS A 6 11.50 9.87 -6.04
C HIS A 6 11.21 8.69 -6.96
N GLN A 7 12.26 8.07 -7.50
CA GLN A 7 12.10 6.81 -8.22
C GLN A 7 11.50 5.76 -7.29
N GLY A 8 10.46 5.07 -7.75
CA GLY A 8 9.90 3.94 -7.02
C GLY A 8 10.92 2.80 -6.92
N LEU A 9 10.78 1.96 -5.89
CA LEU A 9 11.50 0.68 -5.83
C LEU A 9 11.17 -0.16 -7.08
N PRO A 10 12.06 -1.08 -7.51
CA PRO A 10 11.86 -1.93 -8.69
C PRO A 10 10.81 -3.03 -8.44
N VAL A 11 9.60 -2.60 -8.07
CA VAL A 11 8.45 -3.43 -7.73
C VAL A 11 7.32 -3.06 -8.68
N ALA A 12 6.76 -4.05 -9.37
CA ALA A 12 5.68 -3.83 -10.32
C ALA A 12 4.50 -3.09 -9.66
N GLY A 13 3.97 -2.08 -10.33
CA GLY A 13 2.86 -1.24 -9.84
C GLY A 13 3.27 -0.10 -8.90
N TYR A 14 4.52 -0.04 -8.43
CA TYR A 14 5.01 1.12 -7.69
C TYR A 14 5.23 2.28 -8.67
N LYS A 15 4.75 3.46 -8.29
CA LYS A 15 4.89 4.68 -9.09
C LYS A 15 5.89 5.61 -8.43
N PRO A 16 6.64 6.41 -9.21
CA PRO A 16 7.35 7.56 -8.67
C PRO A 16 6.41 8.44 -7.85
N GLN A 17 6.90 8.99 -6.74
CA GLN A 17 6.13 9.84 -5.83
C GLN A 17 6.79 11.21 -5.72
N SER A 18 6.00 12.26 -5.59
CA SER A 18 6.54 13.60 -5.29
C SER A 18 7.00 13.70 -3.84
N ASP A 19 7.89 14.65 -3.56
CA ASP A 19 8.33 14.99 -2.21
C ASP A 19 7.16 15.19 -1.24
N GLU A 20 6.10 15.89 -1.67
CA GLU A 20 4.93 16.18 -0.83
C GLU A 20 4.18 14.90 -0.46
N LYS A 21 4.01 13.97 -1.40
CA LYS A 21 3.35 12.68 -1.11
C LYS A 21 4.18 11.85 -0.15
N VAL A 22 5.50 11.84 -0.32
CA VAL A 22 6.42 11.15 0.58
C VAL A 22 6.35 11.75 1.98
N ALA A 23 6.34 13.07 2.11
CA ALA A 23 6.20 13.76 3.39
C ALA A 23 4.90 13.36 4.11
N LEU A 24 3.75 13.41 3.41
CA LEU A 24 2.46 13.03 3.99
C LEU A 24 2.42 11.56 4.45
N VAL A 25 3.01 10.63 3.70
CA VAL A 25 3.09 9.22 4.12
C VAL A 25 4.03 9.04 5.30
N ASN A 26 5.13 9.79 5.38
CA ASN A 26 6.03 9.76 6.53
C ASN A 26 5.34 10.29 7.79
N GLU A 27 4.54 11.35 7.69
CA GLU A 27 3.71 11.85 8.79
C GLU A 27 2.72 10.78 9.28
N ASN A 28 2.02 10.11 8.35
CA ASN A 28 1.13 8.99 8.70
C ASN A 28 1.89 7.85 9.39
N LYS A 29 3.10 7.52 8.92
CA LYS A 29 3.94 6.46 9.50
C LYS A 29 4.37 6.78 10.93
N GLU A 30 4.69 8.04 11.19
CA GLU A 30 5.03 8.48 12.55
C GLU A 30 3.82 8.36 13.49
N LEU A 31 2.63 8.75 13.03
CA LEU A 31 1.40 8.64 13.81
C LEU A 31 1.03 7.17 14.09
N GLU A 32 1.14 6.30 13.07
CA GLU A 32 0.93 4.86 13.20
C GLU A 32 1.84 4.27 14.29
N GLU A 33 3.14 4.53 14.23
CA GLU A 33 4.14 4.03 15.18
C GLU A 33 3.86 4.50 16.62
N ARG A 34 3.45 5.76 16.81
CA ARG A 34 3.08 6.29 18.14
C ARG A 34 1.90 5.52 18.74
N ILE A 35 0.91 5.17 17.92
CA ILE A 35 -0.25 4.38 18.35
C ILE A 35 0.18 2.94 18.63
N LEU A 36 0.97 2.31 17.77
CA LEU A 36 1.48 0.95 17.99
C LEU A 36 2.26 0.82 19.31
N ARG A 37 3.10 1.81 19.66
CA ARG A 37 3.78 1.85 20.97
C ARG A 37 2.84 2.01 22.15
N GLN A 38 1.68 2.64 21.97
CA GLN A 38 0.64 2.65 23.00
C GLN A 38 0.01 1.25 23.13
N MET A 39 -0.20 0.55 22.02
CA MET A 39 -0.71 -0.82 22.03
C MET A 39 0.27 -1.80 22.67
N ASP A 40 1.56 -1.66 22.43
CA ASP A 40 2.59 -2.48 23.08
C ASP A 40 2.58 -2.29 24.60
N ARG A 41 2.40 -1.05 25.07
CA ARG A 41 2.23 -0.73 26.49
C ARG A 41 0.99 -1.40 27.08
N LEU A 42 -0.14 -1.40 26.35
CA LEU A 42 -1.36 -2.09 26.77
C LEU A 42 -1.17 -3.62 26.83
N ALA A 43 -0.44 -4.19 25.87
CA ALA A 43 -0.17 -5.62 25.82
C ALA A 43 0.74 -6.10 26.96
N ALA A 44 1.56 -5.22 27.54
CA ALA A 44 2.43 -5.51 28.68
C ALA A 44 1.73 -5.43 30.05
N LEU A 45 0.46 -5.01 30.10
CA LEU A 45 -0.30 -4.93 31.35
C LEU A 45 -0.65 -6.32 31.90
N PRO A 46 -0.92 -6.44 33.21
CA PRO A 46 -1.31 -7.71 33.81
C PRO A 46 -2.51 -8.37 33.11
N ALA A 47 -2.53 -9.69 33.07
CA ALA A 47 -3.62 -10.47 32.48
C ALA A 47 -4.98 -10.04 33.05
N GLY A 48 -5.96 -9.86 32.17
CA GLY A 48 -7.31 -9.39 32.52
C GLY A 48 -7.46 -7.86 32.54
N THR A 49 -6.38 -7.08 32.39
CA THR A 49 -6.48 -5.61 32.27
C THR A 49 -7.07 -5.18 30.92
N VAL A 50 -6.73 -5.92 29.86
CA VAL A 50 -7.15 -5.64 28.48
C VAL A 50 -7.89 -6.86 27.95
N ASP A 51 -9.06 -6.65 27.33
CA ASP A 51 -9.77 -7.71 26.61
C ASP A 51 -9.00 -8.07 25.33
N PRO A 52 -8.53 -9.32 25.17
CA PRO A 52 -7.65 -9.71 24.06
C PRO A 52 -8.38 -9.70 22.70
N ARG A 53 -9.70 -9.93 22.68
CA ARG A 53 -10.48 -9.92 21.45
C ARG A 53 -10.62 -8.49 20.92
N TRP A 54 -11.02 -7.55 21.78
CA TRP A 54 -11.16 -6.15 21.40
C TRP A 54 -9.82 -5.49 21.09
N PHE A 55 -8.74 -5.85 21.80
CA PHE A 55 -7.40 -5.41 21.47
C PHE A 55 -6.98 -5.82 20.05
N SER A 56 -7.20 -7.09 19.69
CA SER A 56 -6.86 -7.62 18.36
C SER A 56 -7.66 -6.97 17.23
N ILE A 57 -8.95 -6.69 17.48
CA ILE A 57 -9.81 -5.95 16.54
C ILE A 57 -9.28 -4.52 16.35
N GLY A 58 -8.96 -3.83 17.45
CA GLY A 58 -8.41 -2.48 17.41
C GLY A 58 -7.11 -2.42 16.62
N ARG A 59 -6.19 -3.38 16.85
CA ARG A 59 -4.89 -3.46 16.15
C ARG A 59 -5.10 -3.58 14.64
N THR A 60 -5.89 -4.56 14.23
CA THR A 60 -6.20 -4.82 12.82
C THR A 60 -6.83 -3.60 12.15
N ALA A 61 -7.77 -2.93 12.84
CA ALA A 61 -8.44 -1.75 12.29
C ALA A 61 -7.48 -0.57 12.10
N ILE A 62 -6.56 -0.35 13.04
CA ILE A 62 -5.54 0.71 12.97
C ILE A 62 -4.58 0.43 11.81
N GLU A 63 -4.00 -0.76 11.74
CA GLU A 63 -3.04 -1.15 10.69
C GLU A 63 -3.70 -1.06 9.29
N ASN A 64 -4.94 -1.54 9.14
CA ASN A 64 -5.70 -1.40 7.90
C ASN A 64 -6.03 0.06 7.56
N GLY A 65 -6.37 0.86 8.57
CA GLY A 65 -6.67 2.29 8.41
C GLY A 65 -5.48 3.05 7.86
N PHE A 66 -4.31 2.91 8.48
CA PHE A 66 -3.08 3.55 8.00
C PHE A 66 -2.63 3.01 6.64
N MET A 67 -2.79 1.72 6.38
CA MET A 67 -2.55 1.16 5.04
C MET A 67 -3.45 1.80 3.98
N ALA A 68 -4.75 1.96 4.27
CA ALA A 68 -5.70 2.59 3.36
C ALA A 68 -5.39 4.07 3.11
N LEU A 69 -5.03 4.83 4.16
CA LEU A 69 -4.60 6.23 4.04
C LEU A 69 -3.34 6.37 3.19
N ASN A 70 -2.31 5.55 3.44
CA ASN A 70 -1.08 5.61 2.65
C ASN A 70 -1.32 5.24 1.18
N ARG A 71 -2.19 4.27 0.91
CA ARG A 71 -2.58 3.90 -0.45
C ARG A 71 -3.40 4.98 -1.15
N SER A 72 -4.21 5.77 -0.44
CA SER A 72 -4.97 6.88 -1.04
C SER A 72 -4.06 8.02 -1.51
N ILE A 73 -2.89 8.19 -0.87
CA ILE A 73 -1.85 9.15 -1.24
C ILE A 73 -0.98 8.60 -2.39
N PHE A 74 -0.37 7.43 -2.19
CA PHE A 74 0.59 6.86 -3.15
C PHE A 74 -0.05 6.28 -4.41
N GLN A 75 -1.31 5.85 -4.35
CA GLN A 75 -2.11 5.43 -5.51
C GLN A 75 -1.38 4.43 -6.43
N PRO A 76 -0.92 3.27 -5.90
CA PRO A 76 -0.18 2.30 -6.69
C PRO A 76 -1.00 1.81 -7.90
N GLY A 77 -0.32 1.51 -8.99
CA GLY A 77 -0.92 0.94 -10.19
C GLY A 77 -1.09 -0.57 -10.10
N ARG A 78 -1.85 -1.14 -11.04
CA ARG A 78 -1.81 -2.58 -11.30
C ARG A 78 -0.52 -2.92 -12.05
N ALA A 79 0.02 -4.11 -11.80
CA ALA A 79 1.10 -4.65 -12.63
C ALA A 79 0.55 -4.99 -14.02
N SER A 80 1.35 -4.75 -15.06
CA SER A 80 1.06 -5.27 -16.41
C SER A 80 1.40 -6.75 -16.47
N LEU A 81 0.52 -7.54 -17.08
CA LEU A 81 0.71 -8.98 -17.26
C LEU A 81 0.90 -9.31 -18.74
N PRO A 82 1.58 -10.42 -19.09
CA PRO A 82 1.75 -10.84 -20.48
C PRO A 82 0.42 -10.97 -21.25
N GLU A 83 -0.65 -11.39 -20.58
CA GLU A 83 -2.01 -11.53 -21.14
C GLU A 83 -2.72 -10.19 -21.43
N ASP A 84 -2.17 -9.05 -21.00
CA ASP A 84 -2.69 -7.72 -21.38
C ASP A 84 -2.34 -7.35 -22.84
N LEU A 85 -1.36 -8.04 -23.43
CA LEU A 85 -1.00 -7.83 -24.84
C LEU A 85 -2.11 -8.39 -25.73
N PRO A 86 -2.57 -7.66 -26.77
CA PRO A 86 -3.53 -8.20 -27.72
C PRO A 86 -2.92 -9.48 -28.31
N ALA A 87 -3.70 -10.57 -28.28
CA ALA A 87 -3.30 -11.82 -28.91
C ALA A 87 -2.82 -11.48 -30.32
N HIS A 88 -1.55 -11.80 -30.62
CA HIS A 88 -1.03 -11.69 -31.96
C HIS A 88 -1.93 -12.55 -32.83
N ARG A 89 -2.90 -11.94 -33.53
CA ARG A 89 -3.63 -12.63 -34.58
C ARG A 89 -2.56 -12.96 -35.61
N ALA A 90 -2.07 -14.19 -35.57
CA ALA A 90 -1.33 -14.74 -36.68
C ALA A 90 -2.29 -14.68 -37.86
N HIS A 91 -2.09 -13.69 -38.72
CA HIS A 91 -2.58 -13.79 -40.07
C HIS A 91 -1.82 -14.98 -40.68
N ASP A 92 -2.55 -15.98 -41.17
CA ASP A 92 -1.95 -16.91 -42.10
C ASP A 92 -1.49 -16.13 -43.34
N ASP A 93 -0.48 -16.63 -44.05
CA ASP A 93 0.05 -16.01 -45.28
C ASP A 93 -1.01 -15.89 -46.41
N LEU A 94 -2.25 -16.29 -46.14
CA LEU A 94 -3.38 -16.31 -47.06
C LEU A 94 -4.49 -15.30 -46.69
N GLY A 95 -4.33 -14.52 -45.60
CA GLY A 95 -5.18 -13.38 -45.30
C GLY A 95 -6.66 -13.70 -45.09
N ARG A 96 -7.00 -14.88 -44.58
CA ARG A 96 -8.40 -15.22 -44.27
C ARG A 96 -8.67 -15.15 -42.78
N VAL A 97 -9.74 -14.44 -42.43
CA VAL A 97 -10.23 -14.30 -41.05
C VAL A 97 -11.01 -15.57 -40.70
N ALA A 98 -10.59 -16.26 -39.65
CA ALA A 98 -11.45 -17.13 -38.86
C ALA A 98 -11.97 -16.35 -37.65
#